data_AF-A0A1F9MR48-F1
#
_entry.id   AF-A0A1F9MR48-F1
#
_cell.length_a   1.000
_cell.length_b   1.000
_cell.length_c   1.000
_cell.angle_alpha   90.00
_cell.angle_beta   90.00
_cell.angle_gamma   90.00
#
_symmetry.space_group_name_H-M   'P 1'
#
loop_
_entity.id
_entity.type
_entity.pdbx_description
1 polymer ?
#
loop_
_entity_poly.entity_id
_entity_poly.type
_entity_poly.pdbx_seq_one_letter_code
_entity_poly.pdbx_strand_id
1 'polypeptide(L)'
;MKRGELLYRNGEYDQAEILLKEAVTLYPFLAQTNLLLGKIFLIRGSAARDIGLVHSARLMFEMARALDSSLREAEILLDLFHTPPLD
;
A
#
# COMPACT_ATOMS: atom_id res chain seq x y z
N MET A 1 -6.24 0.39 13.11
CA MET A 1 -5.75 1.35 12.10
C MET A 1 -4.84 2.44 12.68
N LYS A 2 -5.30 3.33 13.59
CA LYS A 2 -4.52 4.49 14.08
C LYS A 2 -3.08 4.15 14.53
N ARG A 3 -2.87 3.02 15.22
CA ARG A 3 -1.52 2.59 15.65
C ARG A 3 -0.63 2.15 14.49
N GLY A 4 -1.14 1.35 13.56
CA GLY A 4 -0.39 0.94 12.36
C GLY A 4 -0.03 2.12 11.47
N GLU A 5 -0.93 3.09 11.33
CA GLU A 5 -0.68 4.35 10.63
C GLU A 5 0.39 5.22 11.31
N LEU A 6 0.40 5.28 12.65
CA LEU A 6 1.45 5.98 13.40
C LEU A 6 2.81 5.33 13.18
N LEU A 7 2.90 4.00 13.28
CA LEU A 7 4.14 3.26 13.00
C LEU A 7 4.64 3.49 11.57
N TYR A 8 3.74 3.49 10.60
CA TYR A 8 4.07 3.82 9.21
C TYR A 8 4.70 5.22 9.09
N ARG A 9 4.09 6.23 9.72
CA ARG A 9 4.61 7.61 9.71
C ARG A 9 5.97 7.72 10.39
N ASN A 10 6.25 6.87 11.38
CA ASN A 10 7.54 6.80 12.05
C ASN A 10 8.60 6.00 11.26
N GLY A 11 8.24 5.41 10.10
CA GLY A 11 9.13 4.56 9.31
C GLY A 11 9.27 3.12 9.85
N GLU A 12 8.50 2.75 10.87
CA GLU A 12 8.52 1.42 11.50
C GLU A 12 7.70 0.41 10.67
N TYR A 13 8.13 0.19 9.42
CA TYR A 13 7.33 -0.51 8.42
C TYR A 13 7.03 -1.97 8.77
N ASP A 14 7.90 -2.69 9.49
CA ASP A 14 7.64 -4.09 9.90
C ASP A 14 6.46 -4.18 10.87
N GLN A 15 6.49 -3.37 11.93
CA GLN A 15 5.42 -3.35 12.91
C GLN A 15 4.13 -2.77 12.32
N ALA A 16 4.26 -1.75 11.46
CA ALA A 16 3.11 -1.19 10.75
C ALA A 16 2.41 -2.24 9.89
N GLU A 17 3.16 -3.02 9.11
CA GLU A 17 2.62 -4.06 8.25
C GLU A 17 1.82 -5.10 9.03
N ILE A 18 2.35 -5.59 10.16
CA ILE A 18 1.68 -6.56 11.02
C ILE A 18 0.31 -6.02 11.48
N LEU A 19 0.29 -4.82 12.08
CA LEU A 19 -0.95 -4.23 12.59
C LEU A 19 -1.95 -3.87 11.49
N LEU A 20 -1.46 -3.47 10.31
CA LEU A 20 -2.33 -3.15 9.18
C LEU A 20 -2.92 -4.42 8.55
N LYS A 21 -2.15 -5.52 8.48
CA LYS A 21 -2.66 -6.84 8.03
C LYS A 21 -3.70 -7.40 9.00
N GLU A 22 -3.48 -7.29 10.30
CA GLU A 22 -4.50 -7.62 11.31
C GLU A 22 -5.76 -6.78 11.12
N ALA A 23 -5.60 -5.48 10.88
CA ALA A 23 -6.73 -4.58 10.65
C ALA A 23 -7.54 -4.96 9.41
N VAL A 24 -6.89 -5.32 8.29
CA VAL A 24 -7.59 -5.75 7.06
C VAL A 24 -8.23 -7.13 7.23
N THR A 25 -7.68 -7.99 8.09
CA THR A 25 -8.27 -9.30 8.43
C THR A 25 -9.58 -9.14 9.19
N LEU A 26 -9.62 -8.20 10.15
CA LEU A 26 -10.81 -7.91 10.96
C LEU A 26 -11.83 -7.04 10.21
N TYR A 27 -11.34 -6.10 9.39
CA TYR A 27 -12.14 -5.13 8.66
C TYR A 27 -11.66 -5.05 7.20
N PRO A 28 -12.18 -5.93 6.32
CA PRO A 28 -11.69 -6.06 4.94
C PRO A 28 -11.88 -4.81 4.07
N PHE A 29 -12.80 -3.93 4.44
CA PHE A 29 -13.22 -2.80 3.60
C PHE A 29 -12.57 -1.45 3.97
N LEU A 30 -11.37 -1.48 4.58
CA LEU A 30 -10.64 -0.26 4.95
C LEU A 30 -9.72 0.20 3.81
N ALA A 31 -10.21 1.13 2.98
CA ALA A 31 -9.46 1.70 1.84
C ALA A 31 -8.08 2.23 2.26
N GLN A 32 -8.03 3.06 3.30
CA GLN A 32 -6.78 3.66 3.79
C GLN A 32 -5.78 2.61 4.31
N THR A 33 -6.25 1.47 4.85
CA THR A 33 -5.35 0.40 5.31
C THR A 33 -4.68 -0.29 4.13
N ASN A 34 -5.44 -0.56 3.06
CA ASN A 34 -4.89 -1.06 1.81
C ASN A 34 -3.90 -0.05 1.21
N LEU A 35 -4.23 1.25 1.19
CA LEU A 35 -3.31 2.29 0.72
C LEU A 35 -1.97 2.27 1.48
N LEU A 36 -2.00 2.16 2.81
CA LEU A 36 -0.77 2.12 3.62
C LEU A 36 0.03 0.83 3.40
N LEU A 37 -0.62 -0.33 3.33
CA LEU A 37 0.05 -1.59 2.99
C LEU A 37 0.70 -1.53 1.60
N GLY A 38 0.00 -0.94 0.62
CA GLY A 38 0.54 -0.71 -0.71
C GLY A 38 1.81 0.13 -0.69
N LYS A 39 1.81 1.24 0.06
CA LYS A 39 3.01 2.09 0.23
C LYS A 39 4.17 1.33 0.87
N ILE A 40 3.89 0.54 1.91
CA ILE A 40 4.91 -0.29 2.58
C ILE A 40 5.53 -1.29 1.59
N PHE A 41 4.70 -2.00 0.83
CA PHE A 41 5.16 -2.95 -0.18
C PHE A 41 5.92 -2.26 -1.31
N LEU A 42 5.50 -1.07 -1.75
CA LEU A 42 6.20 -0.31 -2.77
C LEU A 42 7.59 0.13 -2.29
N ILE A 43 7.69 0.65 -1.07
CA ILE A 43 8.97 1.07 -0.47
C ILE A 43 9.93 -0.13 -0.38
N ARG A 44 9.47 -1.25 0.18
CA ARG A 44 10.29 -2.47 0.34
C ARG A 44 10.66 -3.09 -0.99
N GLY A 45 9.69 -3.23 -1.89
CA GLY A 45 9.87 -3.78 -3.22
C GLY A 45 10.86 -2.95 -4.04
N SER A 46 10.79 -1.63 -3.96
CA SER A 46 11.74 -0.74 -4.64
C SER A 46 13.14 -0.83 -4.05
N ALA A 47 13.26 -0.83 -2.71
CA ALA A 47 14.55 -0.92 -2.03
C ALA A 47 15.26 -2.28 -2.27
N ALA A 48 14.49 -3.37 -2.27
CA ALA A 48 15.01 -4.73 -2.45
C ALA A 48 15.04 -5.17 -3.93
N ARG A 49 14.51 -4.36 -4.86
CA ARG A 49 14.23 -4.77 -6.26
C ARG A 49 13.37 -6.04 -6.35
N ASP A 50 12.41 -6.19 -5.45
CA ASP A 50 11.49 -7.32 -5.37
C ASP A 50 10.20 -7.02 -6.15
N ILE A 51 10.08 -7.66 -7.31
CA ILE A 51 8.93 -7.50 -8.22
C ILE A 51 7.63 -8.04 -7.59
N GLY A 52 7.71 -9.04 -6.71
CA GLY A 52 6.55 -9.59 -6.02
C GLY A 52 5.95 -8.59 -5.03
N LEU A 53 6.81 -7.87 -4.29
CA LEU A 53 6.38 -6.78 -3.42
C LEU A 53 5.84 -5.59 -4.21
N VAL A 54 6.48 -5.22 -5.32
CA VAL A 54 5.97 -4.18 -6.22
C VAL A 54 4.58 -4.56 -6.79
N HIS A 55 4.39 -5.83 -7.18
CA HIS A 55 3.09 -6.32 -7.62
C HIS A 55 2.05 -6.27 -6.49
N SER A 56 2.43 -6.71 -5.28
CA SER A 56 1.56 -6.64 -4.10
C SER A 56 1.15 -5.20 -3.79
N ALA A 57 2.07 -4.23 -3.95
CA ALA A 57 1.77 -2.82 -3.79
C ALA A 57 0.66 -2.36 -4.74
N ARG A 58 0.78 -2.70 -6.03
CA ARG A 58 -0.23 -2.39 -7.04
C ARG A 58 -1.60 -2.94 -6.65
N LEU A 59 -1.67 -4.22 -6.24
CA LEU A 59 -2.93 -4.84 -5.82
C LEU A 59 -3.57 -4.10 -4.65
N MET A 60 -2.77 -3.66 -3.68
CA MET A 60 -3.29 -2.91 -2.54
C MET A 60 -3.79 -1.51 -2.95
N PHE A 61 -3.15 -0.83 -3.90
CA PHE A 61 -3.66 0.44 -4.43
C PHE A 61 -4.96 0.26 -5.22
N GLU A 62 -5.06 -0.81 -6.01
CA GLU A 62 -6.30 -1.19 -6.71
C GLU A 62 -7.45 -1.41 -5.72
N MET A 63 -7.20 -2.16 -4.64
CA MET A 63 -8.18 -2.38 -3.58
C MET A 63 -8.56 -1.07 -2.88
N ALA A 64 -7.58 -0.21 -2.57
CA ALA A 64 -7.85 1.08 -1.94
C ALA A 64 -8.76 1.95 -2.81
N ARG A 65 -8.49 2.04 -4.12
CA ARG A 65 -9.34 2.75 -5.09
C ARG A 65 -10.74 2.13 -5.23
N ALA A 66 -10.83 0.81 -5.24
CA ALA A 66 -12.11 0.12 -5.35
C ALA A 66 -13.01 0.34 -4.12
N LEU A 67 -12.40 0.44 -2.93
CA LEU A 67 -13.11 0.67 -1.67
C LEU A 67 -13.47 2.15 -1.46
N ASP A 68 -12.62 3.06 -1.93
CA ASP A 68 -12.87 4.50 -1.90
C ASP A 68 -12.30 5.15 -3.16
N SER A 69 -13.18 5.39 -4.14
CA SER A 69 -12.80 6.01 -5.40
C SER A 69 -12.46 7.50 -5.27
N SER A 70 -12.75 8.13 -4.12
CA SER A 70 -12.35 9.51 -3.83
C SER A 70 -10.91 9.63 -3.34
N LEU A 71 -10.27 8.50 -3.01
CA LEU A 71 -8.91 8.44 -2.49
C LEU A 71 -7.88 8.65 -3.62
N ARG A 72 -7.74 9.91 -4.04
CA ARG A 72 -6.86 10.36 -5.14
C ARG A 72 -5.42 9.86 -5.04
N GLU A 73 -4.91 9.69 -3.83
CA GLU A 73 -3.55 9.20 -3.62
C GLU A 73 -3.34 7.78 -4.17
N ALA A 74 -4.35 6.90 -4.08
CA ALA A 74 -4.25 5.56 -4.65
C ALA A 74 -4.17 5.59 -6.18
N GLU A 75 -4.91 6.49 -6.83
CA GLU A 75 -4.86 6.69 -8.28
C GLU A 75 -3.49 7.18 -8.74
N ILE A 76 -2.95 8.22 -8.10
CA ILE A 76 -1.61 8.75 -8.40
C ILE A 76 -0.53 7.65 -8.28
N LEU A 77 -0.64 6.80 -7.26
CA LEU A 77 0.31 5.70 -7.08
C LEU A 77 0.15 4.61 -8.14
N LEU A 78 -1.06 4.36 -8.64
CA LEU A 78 -1.30 3.42 -9.75
C LEU A 78 -0.68 3.89 -11.06
N ASP A 79 -0.63 5.20 -11.32
CA ASP A 79 0.00 5.77 -12.52
C ASP A 79 1.48 5.41 -12.64
N LEU A 80 2.17 5.18 -11.51
CA LEU A 80 3.56 4.73 -11.47
C LEU A 80 3.77 3.34 -12.11
N PHE A 81 2.71 2.55 -12.22
CA PHE A 81 2.73 1.21 -12.82
C PHE A 81 2.31 1.23 -14.29
N HIS A 82 1.82 2.36 -14.79
CA HIS A 82 1.38 2.55 -16.17
C HIS A 82 2.45 3.19 -17.06
N THR A 83 3.57 3.63 -16.50
CA THR A 83 4.69 4.15 -17.29
C THR A 83 5.43 2.97 -17.93
N PRO A 84 5.40 2.78 -19.25
CA PRO A 84 6.29 1.81 -19.89
C PRO A 84 7.74 2.23 -19.60
N PRO A 85 8.69 1.28 -19.54
CA PRO A 85 10.11 1.63 -19.50
C PRO A 85 10.41 2.60 -20.65
N LEU A 86 11.20 3.64 -20.37
CA LEU A 86 11.76 4.48 -21.42
C LEU A 86 12.64 3.56 -22.28
N ASP A 87 12.21 3.33 -23.53
CA ASP A 87 12.96 2.60 -24.56
C ASP A 87 14.32 3.26 -24.84
#